data_AF-A0A3A0FQB3-F1
#
_entry.id   AF-A0A3A0FQB3-F1
#
_cell.length_a   1.000
_cell.length_b   1.000
_cell.length_c   1.000
_cell.angle_alpha   90.00
_cell.angle_beta   90.00
_cell.angle_gamma   90.00
#
_symmetry.space_group_name_H-M   'P 1'
#
loop_
_entity.id
_entity.type
_entity.pdbx_description
1 polymer ?
#
loop_
_entity_poly.entity_id
_entity_poly.type
_entity_poly.pdbx_seq_one_letter_code
_entity_poly.pdbx_strand_id
1 'polypeptide(L)'
;MLPEACRREATLAREATALGVGERWIAACGPGGLVGRTLGVTGLDATRSDALLRVALADGRVVQHVLRSDAERFVVPARTPRLAVARDYARLGIEHIATGTDHLLFVLGLLLLVGGGRRLVQTITAFTLGHSATLSLAALGFVRFPSRPIEVAIAASVLWLAVELAQGERDSWLRRAPWLAAGCFGLLHGLGFAGTLAETGLPSGEIPLALLSFNAGIEAGQLAFVAVALAPLSLLRSPLAAAPAWLARAPVYAMGSLAAAWCFERAALLLP
;
A
#
# COMPACT_ATOMS: atom_id res chain seq x y z
N MET A 1 -24.71 21.75 -18.73
CA MET A 1 -24.14 23.00 -18.17
C MET A 1 -22.64 23.00 -18.29
N LEU A 2 -22.11 23.99 -18.99
CA LEU A 2 -20.69 24.31 -19.09
C LEU A 2 -20.40 25.58 -18.27
N PRO A 3 -19.19 25.74 -17.69
CA PRO A 3 -18.77 27.00 -17.10
C PRO A 3 -18.81 28.13 -18.13
N GLU A 4 -19.05 29.38 -17.70
CA GLU A 4 -19.11 30.55 -18.59
C GLU A 4 -17.84 30.75 -19.43
N ALA A 5 -16.69 30.34 -18.89
CA ALA A 5 -15.39 30.41 -19.58
C ALA A 5 -15.21 29.35 -20.69
N CYS A 6 -16.14 28.39 -20.80
CA CYS A 6 -16.08 27.29 -21.76
C CYS A 6 -17.09 27.49 -22.89
N ARG A 7 -16.60 27.42 -24.13
CA ARG A 7 -17.45 27.39 -25.33
C ARG A 7 -17.35 26.05 -26.03
N ARG A 8 -18.50 25.47 -26.38
CA ARG A 8 -18.59 24.24 -27.17
C ARG A 8 -18.17 24.58 -28.61
N GLU A 9 -17.14 23.89 -29.11
CA GLU A 9 -16.57 24.14 -30.45
C GLU A 9 -17.08 23.14 -31.49
N ALA A 10 -17.24 21.87 -31.11
CA ALA A 10 -17.67 20.82 -32.03
C ALA A 10 -18.49 19.74 -31.32
N THR A 11 -19.61 19.31 -31.92
CA THR A 11 -20.32 18.10 -31.53
C THR A 11 -19.78 16.94 -32.35
N LEU A 12 -19.14 15.97 -31.70
CA LEU A 12 -18.49 14.85 -32.35
C LEU A 12 -19.46 13.71 -32.67
N ALA A 13 -20.40 13.44 -31.76
CA ALA A 13 -21.40 12.38 -31.92
C ALA A 13 -22.60 12.64 -31.02
N ARG A 14 -23.80 12.34 -31.53
CA ARG A 14 -25.02 12.25 -30.74
C ARG A 14 -25.75 10.98 -31.13
N GLU A 15 -25.92 10.10 -30.17
CA GLU A 15 -26.56 8.80 -30.37
C GLU A 15 -27.77 8.71 -29.44
N ALA A 16 -28.92 8.36 -29.99
CA ALA A 16 -30.11 8.02 -29.23
C ALA A 16 -30.37 6.53 -29.39
N THR A 17 -30.41 5.81 -28.29
CA THR A 17 -30.73 4.39 -28.24
C THR A 17 -31.98 4.16 -27.38
N ALA A 18 -32.54 2.95 -27.41
CA ALA A 18 -33.64 2.59 -26.54
C ALA A 18 -33.30 2.68 -25.03
N LEU A 19 -32.00 2.70 -24.69
CA LEU A 19 -31.50 2.73 -23.31
C LEU A 19 -31.08 4.15 -22.85
N GLY A 20 -31.10 5.15 -23.74
CA GLY A 20 -30.75 6.52 -23.39
C GLY A 20 -30.14 7.33 -24.53
N VAL A 21 -29.78 8.57 -24.21
CA VAL A 21 -29.17 9.54 -25.15
C VAL A 21 -27.73 9.82 -24.74
N GLY A 22 -26.80 9.59 -25.67
CA GLY A 22 -25.39 9.95 -25.54
C GLY A 22 -25.05 11.19 -26.38
N GLU A 23 -24.31 12.13 -25.81
CA GLU A 23 -23.77 13.29 -26.52
C GLU A 23 -22.28 13.45 -26.24
N ARG A 24 -21.47 13.58 -27.29
CA ARG A 24 -20.04 13.82 -27.23
C ARG A 24 -19.69 15.10 -27.97
N TRP A 25 -18.91 15.96 -27.33
CA TRP A 25 -18.52 17.26 -27.86
C TRP A 25 -17.17 17.70 -27.29
N ILE A 26 -16.55 18.66 -27.97
CA ILE A 26 -15.31 19.34 -27.56
C ILE A 26 -15.67 20.77 -27.14
N ALA A 27 -15.05 21.25 -26.06
CA ALA A 27 -15.15 22.64 -25.64
C ALA A 27 -13.77 23.24 -25.38
N ALA A 28 -13.59 24.50 -25.77
CA ALA A 28 -12.44 25.31 -25.41
C ALA A 28 -12.76 26.14 -24.16
N CYS A 29 -11.91 26.02 -23.14
CA CYS A 29 -12.13 26.58 -21.80
C CYS A 29 -11.09 27.63 -21.38
N GLY A 30 -10.42 28.26 -22.36
CA GLY A 30 -9.38 29.25 -22.11
C GLY A 30 -8.15 28.71 -21.34
N PRO A 31 -7.23 29.58 -20.91
CA PRO A 31 -5.99 29.18 -20.25
C PRO A 31 -6.18 28.59 -18.84
N GLY A 32 -7.31 28.89 -18.18
CA GLY A 32 -7.64 28.33 -16.87
C GLY A 32 -8.23 26.91 -16.90
N GLY A 33 -8.62 26.42 -18.08
CA GLY A 33 -9.16 25.08 -18.26
C GLY A 33 -10.43 24.78 -17.46
N LEU A 34 -10.73 23.48 -17.30
CA LEU A 34 -11.91 22.98 -16.59
C LEU A 34 -11.65 22.64 -15.12
N VAL A 35 -10.39 22.61 -14.69
CA VAL A 35 -10.01 22.18 -13.34
C VAL A 35 -10.55 23.16 -12.29
N GLY A 36 -11.18 22.64 -11.24
CA GLY A 36 -11.84 23.43 -10.19
C GLY A 36 -13.15 24.10 -10.63
N ARG A 37 -13.59 23.89 -11.88
CA ARG A 37 -14.86 24.41 -12.40
C ARG A 37 -15.96 23.37 -12.26
N THR A 38 -17.21 23.85 -12.20
CA THR A 38 -18.40 23.01 -12.07
C THR A 38 -18.97 22.67 -13.45
N LEU A 39 -19.21 21.39 -13.68
CA LEU A 39 -19.93 20.83 -14.83
C LEU A 39 -21.24 20.22 -14.32
N GLY A 40 -22.23 20.12 -15.19
CA GLY A 40 -23.48 19.47 -14.80
C GLY A 40 -24.40 19.19 -15.98
N VAL A 41 -25.45 18.42 -15.74
CA VAL A 41 -26.53 18.17 -16.69
C VAL A 41 -27.81 18.63 -16.03
N THR A 42 -28.51 19.56 -16.68
CA THR A 42 -29.76 20.13 -16.16
C THR A 42 -30.94 19.25 -16.50
N GLY A 43 -31.90 19.14 -15.58
CA GLY A 43 -33.18 18.48 -15.83
C GLY A 43 -33.17 16.98 -15.53
N LEU A 44 -32.17 16.50 -14.79
CA LEU A 44 -32.11 15.13 -14.28
C LEU A 44 -33.16 14.92 -13.19
N ASP A 45 -33.37 15.93 -12.33
CA ASP A 45 -34.41 15.89 -11.29
C ASP A 45 -35.82 15.77 -11.89
N ALA A 46 -36.14 16.63 -12.87
CA ALA A 46 -37.43 16.64 -13.54
C ALA A 46 -37.76 15.33 -14.29
N THR A 47 -36.72 14.63 -14.77
CA THR A 47 -36.86 13.38 -15.54
C THR A 47 -36.54 12.12 -14.74
N ARG A 48 -36.23 12.25 -13.44
CA ARG A 48 -35.76 11.17 -12.55
C ARG A 48 -34.72 10.26 -13.22
N SER A 49 -33.80 10.88 -13.96
CA SER A 49 -32.82 10.19 -14.78
C SER A 49 -31.42 10.45 -14.24
N ASP A 50 -30.52 9.48 -14.39
CA ASP A 50 -29.10 9.63 -14.08
C ASP A 50 -28.30 9.87 -15.36
N ALA A 51 -27.17 10.55 -15.26
CA ALA A 51 -26.27 10.81 -16.39
C ALA A 51 -24.82 10.46 -16.06
N LEU A 52 -24.17 9.71 -16.96
CA LEU A 52 -22.73 9.47 -16.88
C LEU A 52 -21.97 10.63 -17.55
N LEU A 53 -21.34 11.48 -16.74
CA LEU A 53 -20.45 12.53 -17.21
C LEU A 53 -19.03 11.97 -17.40
N ARG A 54 -18.51 12.04 -18.63
CA ARG A 54 -17.11 11.70 -18.95
C ARG A 54 -16.39 12.91 -19.53
N VAL A 55 -15.37 13.40 -18.83
CA VAL A 55 -14.57 14.57 -19.19
C VAL A 55 -13.16 14.12 -19.55
N ALA A 56 -12.76 14.27 -20.81
CA ALA A 56 -11.37 14.12 -21.23
C ALA A 56 -10.69 15.49 -21.24
N LEU A 57 -9.68 15.66 -20.38
CA LEU A 57 -8.90 16.88 -20.26
C LEU A 57 -7.75 16.89 -21.27
N ALA A 58 -7.25 18.07 -21.63
CA ALA A 58 -6.14 18.22 -22.56
C ALA A 58 -4.82 17.59 -22.06
N ASP A 59 -4.70 17.38 -20.74
CA ASP A 59 -3.57 16.70 -20.10
C ASP A 59 -3.66 15.15 -20.17
N GLY A 60 -4.66 14.61 -20.89
CA GLY A 60 -4.88 13.18 -21.07
C GLY A 60 -5.69 12.52 -19.95
N ARG A 61 -6.01 13.22 -18.85
CA ARG A 61 -6.86 12.68 -17.78
C ARG A 61 -8.29 12.51 -18.26
N VAL A 62 -8.90 11.39 -17.90
CA VAL A 62 -10.32 11.13 -18.09
C VAL A 62 -10.98 11.04 -16.73
N VAL A 63 -11.90 11.95 -16.45
CA VAL A 63 -12.69 11.98 -15.22
C VAL A 63 -14.09 11.48 -15.55
N GLN A 64 -14.56 10.48 -14.81
CA GLN A 64 -15.91 9.94 -14.94
C GLN A 64 -16.65 10.13 -13.62
N HIS A 65 -17.89 10.61 -13.72
CA HIS A 65 -18.76 10.76 -12.56
C HIS A 65 -20.21 10.50 -12.98
N VAL A 66 -20.97 9.84 -12.12
CA VAL A 66 -22.41 9.65 -12.32
C VAL A 66 -23.11 10.82 -11.63
N LEU A 67 -23.74 11.67 -12.42
CA LEU A 67 -24.65 12.71 -11.94
C LEU A 67 -26.00 12.05 -11.67
N ARG A 68 -26.50 12.25 -10.47
CA ARG A 68 -27.80 11.75 -10.02
C ARG A 68 -28.82 12.88 -10.02
N SER A 69 -30.11 12.54 -9.97
CA SER A 69 -31.19 13.53 -9.88
C SER A 69 -31.04 14.48 -8.68
N ASP A 70 -30.46 14.02 -7.56
CA ASP A 70 -30.19 14.82 -6.35
C ASP A 70 -28.84 15.58 -6.38
N ALA A 71 -27.98 15.30 -7.35
CA ALA A 71 -26.64 15.86 -7.48
C ALA A 71 -26.26 16.08 -8.95
N GLU A 72 -26.89 17.07 -9.58
CA GLU A 72 -26.71 17.42 -11.00
C GLU A 72 -25.36 18.09 -11.33
N ARG A 73 -24.53 18.37 -10.32
CA ARG A 73 -23.30 19.17 -10.44
C ARG A 73 -22.07 18.38 -9.99
N PHE A 74 -20.99 18.51 -10.74
CA PHE A 74 -19.70 17.90 -10.49
C PHE A 74 -18.56 18.92 -10.65
N VAL A 75 -17.67 19.01 -9.66
CA VAL A 75 -16.48 19.86 -9.75
C VAL A 75 -15.32 19.03 -10.27
N VAL A 76 -14.66 19.49 -11.34
CA VAL A 76 -13.50 18.78 -11.89
C VAL A 76 -12.33 18.87 -10.91
N PRO A 77 -11.79 17.75 -10.41
CA PRO A 77 -10.77 17.77 -9.37
C PRO A 77 -9.44 18.34 -9.87
N ALA A 78 -8.80 19.14 -9.01
CA ALA A 78 -7.43 19.56 -9.20
C ALA A 78 -6.47 18.37 -9.18
N ARG A 79 -5.37 18.47 -9.95
CA ARG A 79 -4.29 17.48 -9.84
C ARG A 79 -3.67 17.62 -8.46
N THR A 80 -3.65 16.53 -7.69
CA THR A 80 -2.90 16.51 -6.43
C THR A 80 -1.43 16.83 -6.74
N PRO A 81 -0.81 17.82 -6.09
CA PRO A 81 0.59 18.12 -6.28
C PRO A 81 1.45 16.87 -6.05
N ARG A 82 2.45 16.61 -6.90
CA ARG A 82 3.32 15.42 -6.77
C ARG A 82 3.98 15.32 -5.40
N LEU A 83 4.35 16.46 -4.80
CA LEU A 83 4.89 16.51 -3.44
C LEU A 83 3.86 16.08 -2.38
N ALA A 84 2.59 16.45 -2.55
CA ALA A 84 1.53 16.00 -1.64
C ALA A 84 1.32 14.49 -1.77
N VAL A 85 1.24 13.96 -3.00
CA VAL A 85 1.20 12.50 -3.24
C VAL A 85 2.38 11.81 -2.57
N ALA A 86 3.60 12.30 -2.78
CA ALA A 86 4.79 11.70 -2.21
C ALA A 86 4.77 11.71 -0.67
N ARG A 87 4.41 12.85 -0.05
CA ARG A 87 4.31 12.97 1.41
C ARG A 87 3.23 12.06 1.99
N ASP A 88 2.04 12.06 1.42
CA ASP A 88 0.89 11.33 1.94
C ASP A 88 1.14 9.83 1.87
N TYR A 89 1.68 9.35 0.75
CA TYR A 89 2.00 7.93 0.59
C TYR A 89 3.23 7.49 1.40
N ALA A 90 4.26 8.34 1.51
CA ALA A 90 5.38 8.03 2.41
C ALA A 90 4.92 7.93 3.87
N ARG A 91 4.03 8.82 4.31
CA ARG A 91 3.43 8.74 5.65
C ARG A 91 2.59 7.47 5.80
N LEU A 92 1.78 7.13 4.81
CA LEU A 92 0.99 5.89 4.80
C LEU A 92 1.88 4.65 4.91
N GLY A 93 3.04 4.64 4.24
CA GLY A 93 4.04 3.56 4.35
C GLY A 93 4.65 3.42 5.74
N ILE A 94 4.97 4.55 6.38
CA ILE A 94 5.46 4.58 7.77
C ILE A 94 4.38 4.07 8.73
N GLU A 95 3.13 4.53 8.56
CA GLU A 95 2.01 4.11 9.40
C GLU A 95 1.73 2.60 9.20
N HIS A 96 1.74 2.11 7.96
CA HIS A 96 1.59 0.70 7.65
C HIS A 96 2.57 -0.19 8.41
N ILE A 97 3.88 0.13 8.38
CA ILE A 97 4.88 -0.66 9.08
C ILE A 97 4.76 -0.49 10.60
N ALA A 98 4.44 0.71 11.10
CA ALA A 98 4.30 0.98 12.52
C ALA A 98 3.10 0.24 13.16
N THR A 99 2.00 0.09 12.42
CA THR A 99 0.81 -0.65 12.89
C THR A 99 0.88 -2.14 12.58
N GLY A 100 1.70 -2.54 11.60
CA GLY A 100 1.89 -3.93 11.19
C GLY A 100 2.76 -4.72 12.15
N THR A 101 2.18 -5.23 13.24
CA THR A 101 2.91 -5.98 14.27
C THR A 101 3.70 -7.18 13.72
N ASP A 102 3.16 -7.90 12.73
CA ASP A 102 3.87 -8.99 12.04
C ASP A 102 5.17 -8.50 11.39
N HIS A 103 5.13 -7.32 10.78
CA HIS A 103 6.29 -6.75 10.11
C HIS A 103 7.36 -6.28 11.10
N LEU A 104 6.96 -5.65 12.20
CA LEU A 104 7.89 -5.24 13.25
C LEU A 104 8.56 -6.46 13.90
N LEU A 105 7.80 -7.52 14.20
CA LEU A 105 8.38 -8.77 14.68
C LEU A 105 9.31 -9.42 13.66
N PHE A 106 8.93 -9.41 12.38
CA PHE A 106 9.78 -9.93 11.32
C PHE A 106 11.11 -9.17 11.23
N VAL A 107 11.08 -7.83 11.24
CA VAL A 107 12.28 -6.97 11.24
C VAL A 107 13.13 -7.20 12.49
N LEU A 108 12.50 -7.35 13.67
CA LEU A 108 13.20 -7.72 14.89
C LEU A 108 13.88 -9.09 14.74
N GLY A 109 13.20 -10.07 14.17
CA GLY A 109 13.76 -11.38 13.87
C GLY A 109 14.95 -11.31 12.91
N LEU A 110 14.89 -10.46 11.88
CA LEU A 110 16.03 -10.22 10.98
C LEU A 110 17.21 -9.58 11.72
N LEU A 111 16.95 -8.59 12.58
CA LEU A 111 17.99 -7.98 13.43
C LEU A 111 18.66 -9.02 14.32
N LEU A 112 17.89 -9.94 14.91
CA LEU A 112 18.42 -11.05 15.72
C LEU A 112 19.17 -12.10 14.87
N LEU A 113 18.78 -12.28 13.60
CA LEU A 113 19.37 -13.27 12.70
C LEU A 113 20.73 -12.84 12.17
N VAL A 114 20.85 -11.60 11.69
CA VAL A 114 22.05 -11.11 10.99
C VAL A 114 22.84 -10.04 11.75
N GLY A 115 22.34 -9.59 12.90
CA GLY A 115 22.94 -8.49 13.67
C GLY A 115 22.72 -7.13 13.00
N GLY A 116 23.22 -6.06 13.62
CA GLY A 116 23.15 -4.70 13.06
C GLY A 116 24.17 -4.44 11.94
N GLY A 117 23.99 -3.31 11.23
CA GLY A 117 24.95 -2.80 10.25
C GLY A 117 24.56 -3.07 8.79
N ARG A 118 25.54 -3.08 7.89
CA ARG A 118 25.32 -3.13 6.43
C ARG A 118 24.53 -4.36 5.98
N ARG A 119 24.79 -5.52 6.58
CA ARG A 119 24.11 -6.77 6.24
C ARG A 119 22.61 -6.69 6.53
N LEU A 120 22.23 -6.12 7.66
CA LEU A 120 20.81 -5.90 8.01
C LEU A 120 20.14 -4.93 7.06
N VAL A 121 20.78 -3.80 6.75
CA VAL A 121 20.22 -2.81 5.80
C VAL A 121 19.96 -3.49 4.46
N GLN A 122 20.93 -4.24 3.93
CA GLN A 122 20.75 -5.00 2.68
C GLN A 122 19.57 -5.99 2.76
N THR A 123 19.40 -6.67 3.90
CA THR A 123 18.30 -7.62 4.10
C THR A 123 16.94 -6.92 4.19
N ILE A 124 16.85 -5.77 4.87
CA ILE A 124 15.63 -4.94 4.96
C ILE A 124 15.27 -4.34 3.61
N THR A 125 16.24 -3.81 2.88
CA THR A 125 16.02 -3.28 1.53
C THR A 125 15.53 -4.40 0.61
N ALA A 126 16.11 -5.61 0.67
CA ALA A 126 15.65 -6.74 -0.12
C ALA A 126 14.20 -7.14 0.21
N PHE A 127 13.81 -7.14 1.49
CA PHE A 127 12.42 -7.31 1.91
C PHE A 127 11.51 -6.25 1.29
N THR A 128 11.90 -4.97 1.37
CA THR A 128 11.13 -3.84 0.82
C THR A 128 10.97 -3.97 -0.69
N LEU A 129 12.02 -4.38 -1.40
CA LEU A 129 11.96 -4.59 -2.86
C LEU A 129 11.02 -5.74 -3.23
N GLY A 130 11.07 -6.86 -2.51
CA GLY A 130 10.12 -7.97 -2.69
C GLY A 130 8.68 -7.50 -2.44
N HIS A 131 8.45 -6.81 -1.33
CA HIS A 131 7.15 -6.24 -0.98
C HIS A 131 6.63 -5.27 -2.05
N SER A 132 7.49 -4.37 -2.51
CA SER A 132 7.19 -3.42 -3.58
C SER A 132 6.71 -4.12 -4.85
N ALA A 133 7.37 -5.22 -5.22
CA ALA A 133 7.05 -5.95 -6.44
C ALA A 133 5.64 -6.56 -6.40
N THR A 134 5.30 -7.32 -5.36
CA THR A 134 3.97 -7.96 -5.27
C THR A 134 2.87 -6.96 -4.99
N LEU A 135 3.13 -5.92 -4.18
CA LEU A 135 2.17 -4.84 -3.98
C LEU A 135 1.86 -4.12 -5.31
N SER A 136 2.89 -3.82 -6.11
CA SER A 136 2.71 -3.19 -7.42
C SER A 136 1.92 -4.08 -8.38
N LEU A 137 2.23 -5.37 -8.42
CA LEU A 137 1.50 -6.34 -9.25
C LEU A 137 0.02 -6.43 -8.85
N ALA A 138 -0.26 -6.44 -7.55
CA ALA A 138 -1.62 -6.48 -7.05
C ALA A 138 -2.38 -5.16 -7.28
N ALA A 139 -1.72 -4.02 -7.04
CA ALA A 139 -2.27 -2.68 -7.26
C ALA A 139 -2.61 -2.41 -8.73
N LEU A 140 -1.80 -2.94 -9.67
CA LEU A 140 -2.07 -2.87 -11.11
C LEU A 140 -3.09 -3.91 -11.57
N GLY A 141 -3.55 -4.78 -10.68
CA GLY A 141 -4.57 -5.79 -10.96
C GLY A 141 -4.06 -7.03 -11.70
N PHE A 142 -2.74 -7.20 -11.85
CA PHE A 142 -2.15 -8.40 -12.46
C PHE A 142 -2.32 -9.65 -11.60
N VAL A 143 -2.43 -9.47 -10.28
CA VAL A 143 -2.52 -10.56 -9.31
C VAL A 143 -3.63 -10.25 -8.31
N ARG A 144 -4.45 -11.25 -7.99
CA ARG A 144 -5.53 -11.14 -6.99
C ARG A 144 -5.55 -12.41 -6.15
N PHE A 145 -5.32 -12.27 -4.86
CA PHE A 145 -5.39 -13.36 -3.90
C PHE A 145 -6.38 -12.99 -2.78
N PRO A 146 -7.10 -13.98 -2.21
CA PRO A 146 -7.87 -13.76 -0.99
C PRO A 146 -6.91 -13.37 0.16
N SER A 147 -7.29 -12.40 0.99
CA SER A 147 -6.41 -11.89 2.06
C SER A 147 -6.18 -12.92 3.17
N ARG A 148 -7.22 -13.66 3.58
CA ARG A 148 -7.17 -14.56 4.74
C ARG A 148 -6.04 -15.60 4.66
N PRO A 149 -5.85 -16.35 3.55
CA PRO A 149 -4.72 -17.30 3.46
C PRO A 149 -3.35 -16.62 3.48
N ILE A 150 -3.26 -15.40 2.94
CA ILE A 150 -2.02 -14.62 2.93
C ILE A 150 -1.67 -14.16 4.35
N GLU A 151 -2.65 -13.73 5.15
CA GLU A 151 -2.45 -13.35 6.55
C GLU A 151 -1.95 -14.52 7.41
N VAL A 152 -2.45 -15.74 7.16
CA VAL A 152 -1.93 -16.98 7.79
C VAL A 152 -0.50 -17.26 7.36
N ALA A 153 -0.20 -17.14 6.07
CA ALA A 153 1.15 -17.35 5.55
C ALA A 153 2.15 -16.32 6.09
N ILE A 154 1.73 -15.07 6.29
CA ILE A 154 2.52 -14.02 6.96
C ILE A 154 2.79 -14.39 8.42
N ALA A 155 1.79 -14.85 9.18
CA ALA A 155 2.04 -15.31 10.55
C ALA A 155 3.01 -16.51 10.58
N ALA A 156 2.83 -17.45 9.63
CA ALA A 156 3.69 -18.63 9.50
C ALA A 156 5.13 -18.27 9.12
N SER A 157 5.35 -17.21 8.33
CA SER A 157 6.70 -16.74 7.98
C SER A 157 7.45 -16.23 9.21
N VAL A 158 6.78 -15.48 10.09
CA VAL A 158 7.36 -14.99 11.36
C VAL A 158 7.63 -16.15 12.31
N LEU A 159 6.72 -17.12 12.39
CA LEU A 159 6.91 -18.33 13.18
C LEU A 159 8.12 -19.13 12.68
N TRP A 160 8.26 -19.30 11.36
CA TRP A 160 9.41 -19.98 10.78
C TRP A 160 10.72 -19.27 11.11
N LEU A 161 10.76 -17.94 11.02
CA LEU A 161 11.92 -17.16 11.44
C LEU A 161 12.24 -17.35 12.93
N ALA A 162 11.23 -17.43 13.80
CA ALA A 162 11.43 -17.70 15.23
C ALA A 162 12.04 -19.08 15.48
N VAL A 163 11.55 -20.11 14.77
CA VAL A 163 12.10 -21.48 14.84
C VAL A 163 13.56 -21.50 14.36
N GLU A 164 13.87 -20.78 13.29
CA GLU A 164 15.23 -20.66 12.76
C GLU A 164 16.19 -19.99 13.76
N LEU A 165 15.71 -18.96 14.48
CA LEU A 165 16.49 -18.32 15.55
C LEU A 165 16.67 -19.25 16.75
N ALA A 166 15.67 -20.04 17.12
CA ALA A 166 15.72 -20.96 18.26
C ALA A 166 16.73 -22.11 18.05
N GLN A 167 17.02 -22.46 16.80
CA GLN A 167 18.01 -23.49 16.45
C GLN A 167 19.48 -23.04 16.63
N GLY A 168 19.72 -21.79 17.02
CA GLY A 168 21.07 -21.26 17.27
C GLY A 168 21.89 -21.13 15.98
N GLU A 169 23.19 -21.40 16.05
CA GLU A 169 24.13 -21.22 14.92
C GLU A 169 24.16 -22.38 13.91
N ARG A 170 23.08 -23.17 13.84
CA ARG A 170 22.97 -24.20 12.81
C ARG A 170 22.99 -23.56 11.43
N ASP A 171 23.71 -24.21 10.52
CA ASP A 171 23.83 -23.75 9.15
C ASP A 171 22.49 -23.94 8.42
N SER A 172 21.94 -22.85 7.91
CA SER A 172 20.65 -22.83 7.24
C SER A 172 20.64 -21.88 6.06
N TRP A 173 19.72 -22.11 5.14
CA TRP A 173 19.55 -21.26 3.98
C TRP A 173 19.26 -19.79 4.36
N LEU A 174 18.47 -19.55 5.42
CA LEU A 174 18.17 -18.20 5.91
C LEU A 174 19.42 -17.48 6.42
N ARG A 175 20.38 -18.19 7.03
CA ARG A 175 21.65 -17.59 7.50
C ARG A 175 22.68 -17.44 6.39
N ARG A 176 22.69 -18.34 5.39
CA ARG A 176 23.58 -18.26 4.22
C ARG A 176 23.19 -17.11 3.28
N ALA A 177 21.90 -16.95 3.02
CA ALA A 177 21.38 -15.95 2.07
C ALA A 177 20.20 -15.14 2.66
N PRO A 178 20.42 -14.38 3.75
CA PRO A 178 19.34 -13.70 4.47
C PRO A 178 18.63 -12.66 3.60
N TRP A 179 19.33 -11.97 2.71
CA TRP A 179 18.74 -11.00 1.80
C TRP A 179 17.78 -11.65 0.80
N LEU A 180 18.10 -12.84 0.30
CA LEU A 180 17.23 -13.57 -0.62
C LEU A 180 15.99 -14.09 0.11
N ALA A 181 16.17 -14.65 1.31
CA ALA A 181 15.06 -15.07 2.17
C ALA A 181 14.13 -13.90 2.50
N ALA A 182 14.69 -12.78 2.93
CA ALA A 182 13.93 -11.57 3.23
C ALA A 182 13.19 -11.03 2.00
N GLY A 183 13.80 -11.07 0.81
CA GLY A 183 13.12 -10.75 -0.44
C GLY A 183 11.90 -11.64 -0.70
N CYS A 184 12.04 -12.96 -0.52
CA CYS A 184 10.93 -13.91 -0.66
C CYS A 184 9.80 -13.65 0.35
N PHE A 185 10.14 -13.37 1.61
CA PHE A 185 9.16 -12.96 2.61
C PHE A 185 8.52 -11.62 2.26
N GLY A 186 9.29 -10.68 1.72
CA GLY A 186 8.79 -9.41 1.19
C GLY A 186 7.69 -9.62 0.14
N LEU A 187 7.93 -10.50 -0.83
CA LEU A 187 6.92 -10.85 -1.86
C LEU A 187 5.60 -11.30 -1.20
N LEU A 188 5.67 -12.19 -0.20
CA LEU A 188 4.48 -12.66 0.51
C LEU A 188 3.76 -11.52 1.25
N HIS A 189 4.51 -10.68 1.96
CA HIS A 189 3.95 -9.60 2.76
C HIS A 189 3.29 -8.50 1.90
N GLY A 190 3.82 -8.22 0.71
CA GLY A 190 3.23 -7.25 -0.22
C GLY A 190 1.82 -7.60 -0.68
N LEU A 191 1.47 -8.88 -0.68
CA LEU A 191 0.12 -9.35 -0.98
C LEU A 191 -0.88 -9.05 0.15
N GLY A 192 -0.42 -9.04 1.41
CA GLY A 192 -1.28 -8.83 2.57
C GLY A 192 -1.88 -7.42 2.63
N PHE A 193 -1.17 -6.42 2.10
CA PHE A 193 -1.63 -5.02 2.09
C PHE A 193 -2.43 -4.63 0.84
N ALA A 194 -2.42 -5.46 -0.20
CA ALA A 194 -3.02 -5.12 -1.50
C ALA A 194 -4.52 -4.78 -1.40
N GLY A 195 -5.27 -5.48 -0.54
CA GLY A 195 -6.70 -5.21 -0.32
C GLY A 195 -6.94 -3.82 0.29
N THR A 196 -6.18 -3.45 1.32
CA THR A 196 -6.28 -2.14 1.98
C THR A 196 -5.89 -1.00 1.04
N LEU A 197 -4.88 -1.20 0.20
CA LEU A 197 -4.51 -0.22 -0.82
C LEU A 197 -5.60 -0.06 -1.88
N ALA A 198 -6.29 -1.14 -2.25
CA ALA A 198 -7.42 -1.09 -3.17
C ALA A 198 -8.61 -0.30 -2.59
N GLU A 199 -8.85 -0.40 -1.27
CA GLU A 199 -9.90 0.36 -0.56
C GLU A 199 -9.55 1.83 -0.38
N THR A 200 -8.30 2.13 -0.03
CA THR A 200 -7.81 3.52 0.16
C THR A 200 -7.74 4.26 -1.18
N GLY A 201 -7.53 3.54 -2.28
CA GLY A 201 -7.51 4.05 -3.64
C GLY A 201 -6.20 4.75 -3.99
N LEU A 202 -5.78 4.65 -5.26
CA LEU A 202 -4.56 5.28 -5.79
C LEU A 202 -4.89 6.56 -6.57
N PRO A 203 -4.08 7.63 -6.46
CA PRO A 203 -4.28 8.85 -7.23
C PRO A 203 -4.15 8.56 -8.73
N SER A 204 -5.21 8.86 -9.46
CA SER A 204 -5.28 8.65 -10.91
C SER A 204 -4.16 9.44 -11.61
N GLY A 205 -3.26 8.73 -12.30
CA GLY A 205 -2.14 9.32 -13.03
C GLY A 205 -0.82 9.48 -12.25
N GLU A 206 -0.77 9.14 -10.95
CA GLU A 206 0.46 9.19 -10.14
C GLU A 206 0.75 7.85 -9.43
N ILE A 207 0.19 6.73 -9.93
CA ILE A 207 0.36 5.39 -9.34
C ILE A 207 1.84 5.04 -9.08
N PRO A 208 2.79 5.22 -10.02
CA PRO A 208 4.20 4.89 -9.77
C PRO A 208 4.81 5.71 -8.64
N LEU A 209 4.48 7.01 -8.56
CA LEU A 209 4.98 7.89 -7.51
C LEU A 209 4.39 7.51 -6.14
N ALA A 210 3.10 7.21 -6.10
CA ALA A 210 2.41 6.76 -4.89
C ALA A 210 3.04 5.45 -4.35
N LEU A 211 3.22 4.44 -5.20
CA LEU A 211 3.83 3.17 -4.83
C LEU A 211 5.29 3.33 -4.41
N LEU A 212 6.08 4.12 -5.14
CA LEU A 212 7.49 4.39 -4.78
C LEU A 212 7.58 5.09 -3.42
N SER A 213 6.77 6.12 -3.21
CA SER A 213 6.79 6.90 -1.96
C SER A 213 6.30 6.07 -0.77
N PHE A 214 5.29 5.22 -0.98
CA PHE A 214 4.82 4.27 0.02
C PHE A 214 5.92 3.31 0.46
N ASN A 215 6.62 2.68 -0.48
CA ASN A 215 7.71 1.75 -0.15
C ASN A 215 8.92 2.45 0.47
N ALA A 216 9.24 3.68 0.04
CA ALA A 216 10.25 4.50 0.70
C ALA A 216 9.86 4.82 2.16
N GLY A 217 8.56 5.06 2.42
CA GLY A 217 8.01 5.20 3.75
C GLY A 217 8.16 3.93 4.60
N ILE A 218 7.88 2.76 4.01
CA ILE A 218 8.11 1.45 4.67
C ILE A 218 9.57 1.30 5.07
N GLU A 219 10.51 1.48 4.14
CA GLU A 219 11.94 1.32 4.41
C GLU A 219 12.42 2.28 5.51
N ALA A 220 11.99 3.55 5.43
CA ALA A 220 12.29 4.54 6.46
C ALA A 220 11.74 4.13 7.84
N GLY A 221 10.51 3.63 7.90
CA GLY A 221 9.90 3.17 9.15
C GLY A 221 10.59 1.92 9.72
N GLN A 222 11.01 0.97 8.86
CA GLN A 222 11.78 -0.20 9.29
C GLN A 222 13.14 0.19 9.87
N LEU A 223 13.87 1.10 9.20
CA LEU A 223 15.17 1.59 9.68
C LEU A 223 15.03 2.38 10.99
N ALA A 224 13.97 3.19 11.11
CA ALA A 224 13.67 3.89 12.36
C ALA A 224 13.37 2.91 13.50
N PHE A 225 12.58 1.86 13.25
CA PHE A 225 12.32 0.81 14.23
C PHE A 225 13.62 0.10 14.66
N VAL A 226 14.50 -0.25 13.72
CA VAL A 226 15.80 -0.86 14.02
C VAL A 226 16.66 0.05 14.90
N ALA A 227 16.71 1.35 14.59
CA ALA A 227 17.47 2.31 15.38
C ALA A 227 16.95 2.38 16.83
N VAL A 228 15.62 2.42 17.00
CA VAL A 228 14.96 2.39 18.31
C VAL A 228 15.21 1.08 19.05
N ALA A 229 15.16 -0.06 18.36
CA ALA A 229 15.41 -1.38 18.95
C ALA A 229 16.87 -1.55 19.40
N LEU A 230 17.83 -1.01 18.63
CA LEU A 230 19.26 -1.07 18.94
C LEU A 230 19.67 -0.17 20.10
N ALA A 231 18.96 0.94 20.34
CA ALA A 231 19.26 1.86 21.44
C ALA A 231 19.34 1.16 22.82
N PRO A 232 18.29 0.48 23.34
CA PRO A 232 18.37 -0.20 24.63
C PRO A 232 19.39 -1.34 24.64
N LEU A 233 19.58 -2.05 23.52
CA LEU A 233 20.61 -3.08 23.38
C LEU A 233 22.03 -2.51 23.56
N SER A 234 22.27 -1.29 23.07
CA SER A 234 23.55 -0.60 23.26
C SER A 234 23.75 -0.10 24.70
N LEU A 235 22.70 0.46 25.32
CA LEU A 235 22.75 0.96 26.71
C LEU A 235 22.87 -0.17 27.73
N LEU A 236 22.19 -1.30 27.49
CA LEU A 236 22.13 -2.45 28.39
C LEU A 236 23.17 -3.52 28.06
N ARG A 237 24.17 -3.22 27.21
CA ARG A 237 25.14 -4.21 26.74
C ARG A 237 25.91 -4.89 27.88
N SER A 238 26.35 -4.11 28.87
CA SER A 238 27.07 -4.62 30.05
C SER A 238 26.20 -5.50 30.96
N PRO A 239 25.00 -5.07 31.41
CA PRO A 239 24.14 -5.94 32.22
C PRO A 239 23.63 -7.16 31.45
N LEU A 240 23.36 -7.04 30.14
CA LEU A 240 22.95 -8.18 29.30
C LEU A 240 24.08 -9.20 29.12
N ALA A 241 25.34 -8.76 29.10
CA ALA A 241 26.49 -9.67 29.05
C ALA A 241 26.69 -10.43 30.38
N ALA A 242 26.30 -9.84 31.51
CA ALA A 242 26.31 -10.49 32.82
C ALA A 242 25.05 -11.34 33.09
N ALA A 243 24.01 -11.20 32.26
CA ALA A 243 22.76 -11.93 32.41
C ALA A 243 22.92 -13.41 32.00
N PRO A 244 22.09 -14.31 32.55
CA PRO A 244 22.13 -15.71 32.18
C PRO A 244 21.76 -15.91 30.71
N ALA A 245 22.45 -16.84 30.03
CA ALA A 245 22.34 -17.07 28.59
C ALA A 245 20.90 -17.38 28.09
N TRP A 246 20.00 -17.87 28.96
CA TRP A 246 18.61 -18.10 28.60
C TRP A 246 17.85 -16.79 28.32
N LEU A 247 18.25 -15.68 28.94
CA LEU A 247 17.60 -14.38 28.75
C LEU A 247 17.76 -13.88 27.31
N ALA A 248 18.88 -14.20 26.66
CA ALA A 248 19.10 -13.91 25.24
C ALA A 248 18.10 -14.63 24.31
N ARG A 249 17.50 -15.73 24.77
CA ARG A 249 16.48 -16.49 24.01
C ARG A 249 15.05 -16.01 24.25
N ALA A 250 14.81 -15.24 25.32
CA ALA A 250 13.49 -14.72 25.66
C ALA A 250 12.79 -14.00 24.49
N PRO A 251 13.42 -13.07 23.74
CA PRO A 251 12.76 -12.41 22.61
C PRO A 251 12.40 -13.38 21.47
N VAL A 252 13.22 -14.41 21.24
CA VAL A 252 12.95 -15.43 20.21
C VAL A 252 11.72 -16.26 20.57
N TYR A 253 11.62 -16.72 21.83
CA TYR A 253 10.45 -17.47 22.28
C TYR A 253 9.20 -16.61 22.34
N ALA A 254 9.29 -15.36 22.78
CA ALA A 254 8.15 -14.43 22.76
C ALA A 254 7.63 -14.21 21.34
N MET A 255 8.53 -13.95 20.39
CA MET A 255 8.19 -13.82 18.96
C MET A 255 7.54 -15.10 18.42
N GLY A 256 8.12 -16.28 18.70
CA GLY A 256 7.58 -17.56 18.24
C GLY A 256 6.21 -17.88 18.84
N SER A 257 6.00 -17.65 20.13
CA SER A 257 4.71 -17.87 20.79
C SER A 257 3.62 -16.96 20.23
N LEU A 258 3.94 -15.68 20.02
CA LEU A 258 2.98 -14.71 19.46
C LEU A 258 2.64 -15.05 18.00
N ALA A 259 3.65 -15.39 17.18
CA ALA A 259 3.44 -15.81 15.80
C ALA A 259 2.63 -17.12 15.70
N ALA A 260 2.89 -18.09 16.59
CA ALA A 260 2.09 -19.32 16.67
C ALA A 260 0.63 -19.02 17.03
N ALA A 261 0.38 -18.14 18.02
CA ALA A 261 -0.97 -17.72 18.38
C ALA A 261 -1.71 -17.08 17.20
N TRP A 262 -1.05 -16.17 16.46
CA TRP A 262 -1.63 -15.56 15.26
C TRP A 262 -1.88 -16.56 14.12
N CYS A 263 -1.02 -17.56 13.94
CA CYS A 263 -1.29 -18.64 12.98
C CYS A 263 -2.60 -19.34 13.31
N PHE A 264 -2.83 -19.71 14.58
CA PHE A 264 -4.08 -20.36 14.99
C PHE A 264 -5.28 -19.44 14.87
N GLU A 265 -5.17 -18.20 15.34
CA GLU A 265 -6.23 -17.19 15.25
C GLU A 265 -6.69 -16.97 13.80
N ARG A 266 -5.73 -16.72 12.90
CA ARG A 266 -6.02 -16.44 11.49
C ARG A 266 -6.46 -17.71 10.72
N ALA A 267 -5.92 -18.88 11.08
CA ALA A 267 -6.35 -20.13 10.47
C ALA A 267 -7.79 -20.50 10.89
N ALA A 268 -8.19 -20.18 12.12
CA ALA A 268 -9.58 -20.38 12.56
C ALA A 268 -10.56 -19.56 11.72
N LEU A 269 -10.18 -18.36 11.25
CA LEU A 269 -10.99 -17.52 10.35
C LEU A 269 -11.14 -18.09 8.91
N LEU A 270 -10.41 -19.16 8.57
CA LEU A 270 -10.57 -19.89 7.31
C LEU A 270 -11.62 -21.00 7.40
N LEU A 271 -12.00 -21.40 8.62
CA LEU A 271 -13.03 -22.41 8.82
C LEU A 271 -14.42 -21.79 8.53
N PRO A 272 -15.34 -22.57 7.93
CA PRO A 272 -16.69 -22.13 7.59
C PRO A 272 -17.57 -21.85 8.82
#